data_AF-A0A227J7M2-F1
#
_entry.id   AF-A0A227J7M2-F1
#
_cell.length_a   1.000
_cell.length_b   1.000
_cell.length_c   1.000
_cell.angle_alpha   90.00
_cell.angle_beta   90.00
_cell.angle_gamma   90.00
#
_symmetry.space_group_name_H-M   'P 1'
#
loop_
_entity.id
_entity.type
_entity.pdbx_description
1 polymer ?
#
loop_
_entity_poly.entity_id
_entity_poly.type
_entity_poly.pdbx_seq_one_letter_code
_entity_poly.pdbx_strand_id
1 'polypeptide(L)'
;MKKRTQLSLVMTSVALAVGAASAQAAELEITVTNATKGIYFTPLIVAAHDSDLHMFKVGESATAELEAMAEGGDISGLSTVIGNAGG
;
A
#
# COMPACT_ATOMS: atom_id res chain seq x y z
N MET A 1 13.34 -2.29 48.46
CA MET A 1 12.87 -3.22 47.40
C MET A 1 12.25 -2.48 46.21
N LYS A 2 11.30 -1.54 46.39
CA LYS A 2 10.66 -0.77 45.29
C LYS A 2 11.61 -0.06 44.31
N LYS A 3 12.72 0.55 44.78
CA LYS A 3 13.66 1.29 43.91
C LYS A 3 14.43 0.40 42.91
N ARG A 4 14.72 -0.84 43.27
CA ARG A 4 15.40 -1.81 42.37
C ARG A 4 14.46 -2.32 41.27
N THR A 5 13.19 -2.51 41.61
CA THR A 5 12.13 -2.89 40.67
C THR A 5 11.82 -1.77 39.67
N GLN A 6 11.75 -0.52 40.14
CA GLN A 6 11.55 0.67 39.28
C GLN A 6 12.71 0.89 38.31
N LEU A 7 13.95 0.75 38.79
CA LEU A 7 15.13 0.88 37.93
C LEU A 7 15.20 -0.23 36.86
N SER A 8 14.82 -1.46 37.21
CA SER A 8 14.74 -2.57 36.25
C SER A 8 13.63 -2.32 35.21
N LEU A 9 12.48 -1.79 35.63
CA LEU A 9 11.37 -1.45 34.73
C LEU A 9 11.77 -0.37 33.72
N VAL A 10 12.48 0.67 34.16
CA VAL A 10 13.00 1.75 33.30
C VAL A 10 14.06 1.23 32.32
N MET A 11 14.95 0.33 32.76
CA MET A 11 15.95 -0.26 31.88
C MET A 11 15.33 -1.13 30.78
N THR A 12 14.31 -1.93 31.13
CA THR A 12 13.60 -2.76 30.15
C THR A 12 12.82 -1.91 29.13
N SER A 13 12.15 -0.84 29.55
CA SER A 13 11.40 0.03 28.63
C SER A 13 12.31 0.79 27.66
N VAL A 14 13.49 1.24 28.11
CA VAL A 14 14.51 1.84 27.23
C VAL A 14 15.02 0.82 26.22
N ALA A 15 15.29 -0.42 26.62
CA ALA A 15 15.75 -1.47 25.71
C ALA A 15 14.72 -1.78 24.61
N LEU A 16 13.41 -1.80 24.94
CA LEU A 16 12.34 -1.99 23.94
C LEU A 16 12.24 -0.81 22.96
N ALA A 17 12.44 0.43 23.42
CA ALA A 17 12.39 1.60 22.56
C ALA A 17 13.57 1.65 21.55
N VAL A 18 14.76 1.19 21.97
CA VAL A 18 15.96 1.14 21.10
C VAL A 18 15.93 -0.07 20.16
N GLY A 19 15.24 -1.16 20.55
CA GLY A 19 15.09 -2.37 19.74
C GLY A 19 13.96 -2.31 18.71
N ALA A 20 13.19 -1.22 18.64
CA ALA A 20 12.15 -1.05 17.64
C ALA A 20 12.79 -0.98 16.25
N ALA A 21 12.66 -2.05 15.46
CA ALA A 21 13.13 -2.07 14.08
C ALA A 21 12.34 -1.04 13.27
N SER A 22 13.05 -0.12 12.60
CA SER A 22 12.43 0.74 11.60
C SER A 22 12.08 -0.09 10.38
N ALA A 23 10.79 -0.16 10.03
CA ALA A 23 10.37 -0.70 8.75
C ALA A 23 10.93 0.21 7.65
N GLN A 24 11.72 -0.36 6.73
CA GLN A 24 12.16 0.33 5.52
C GLN A 24 11.34 -0.22 4.36
N ALA A 25 10.65 0.67 3.64
CA ALA A 25 10.03 0.30 2.38
C ALA A 25 11.13 0.03 1.35
N ALA A 26 10.90 -0.96 0.49
CA ALA A 26 11.76 -1.19 -0.67
C ALA A 26 11.43 -0.15 -1.74
N GLU A 27 12.45 0.47 -2.33
CA GLU A 27 12.27 1.30 -3.52
C GLU A 27 12.20 0.39 -4.74
N LEU A 28 11.17 0.55 -5.57
CA LEU A 28 10.94 -0.29 -6.75
C LEU A 28 10.90 0.59 -8.01
N GLU A 29 11.69 0.21 -9.02
CA GLU A 29 11.58 0.79 -10.35
C GLU A 29 10.59 -0.04 -11.18
N ILE A 30 9.45 0.56 -11.53
CA ILE A 30 8.40 -0.11 -12.31
C ILE A 30 8.39 0.44 -13.74
N THR A 31 8.72 -0.41 -14.71
CA THR A 31 8.61 -0.09 -16.13
C THR A 31 7.40 -0.81 -16.74
N VAL A 32 6.45 -0.06 -17.28
CA VAL A 32 5.31 -0.60 -18.04
C VAL A 32 5.56 -0.41 -19.53
N THR A 33 5.66 -1.51 -20.28
CA THR A 33 5.88 -1.48 -21.73
C THR A 33 4.60 -1.82 -22.47
N ASN A 34 4.16 -0.93 -23.38
CA ASN A 34 3.09 -1.25 -24.31
C ASN A 34 3.63 -2.11 -25.46
N ALA A 35 3.31 -3.41 -25.46
CA ALA A 35 3.73 -4.36 -26.49
C ALA A 35 2.80 -4.39 -27.72
N THR A 36 1.80 -3.51 -27.79
CA THR A 36 0.83 -3.44 -28.89
C THR A 36 1.19 -2.35 -29.89
N LYS A 37 0.61 -2.41 -31.09
CA LYS A 37 0.75 -1.37 -32.12
C LYS A 37 -0.58 -0.63 -32.30
N GLY A 38 -0.52 0.70 -32.30
CA GLY A 38 -1.70 1.53 -32.59
C GLY A 38 -2.75 1.56 -31.48
N ILE A 39 -2.47 1.01 -30.30
CA ILE A 39 -3.32 1.09 -29.11
C ILE A 39 -2.55 1.88 -28.05
N TYR A 40 -3.23 2.82 -27.41
CA TYR A 40 -2.68 3.64 -26.32
C TYR A 40 -3.21 3.12 -24.99
N PHE A 41 -2.40 3.25 -23.93
CA PHE A 41 -2.93 3.03 -22.58
C PHE A 41 -3.84 4.19 -22.19
N THR A 42 -4.95 3.87 -21.54
CA THR A 42 -5.64 4.80 -20.64
C THR A 42 -4.70 5.15 -19.47
N PRO A 43 -5.04 6.14 -18.62
CA PRO A 43 -4.22 6.44 -17.45
C PRO A 43 -3.91 5.19 -16.62
N LEU A 44 -2.62 5.01 -16.29
CA LEU A 44 -2.15 3.91 -15.46
C LEU A 44 -2.17 4.33 -13.99
N ILE A 45 -2.64 3.43 -13.12
CA ILE A 45 -2.50 3.55 -11.67
C ILE A 45 -1.76 2.32 -11.14
N VAL A 46 -0.74 2.55 -10.32
CA VAL A 46 0.10 1.51 -9.72
C VAL A 46 0.24 1.83 -8.23
N ALA A 47 -0.08 0.87 -7.37
CA ALA A 47 -0.05 1.04 -5.93
C ALA A 47 0.51 -0.21 -5.25
N ALA A 48 1.26 -0.02 -4.16
CA ALA A 48 1.67 -1.11 -3.30
C ALA A 48 0.61 -1.34 -2.22
N HIS A 49 0.28 -2.59 -1.93
CA HIS A 49 -0.71 -2.95 -0.93
C HIS A 49 -0.45 -4.35 -0.35
N ASP A 50 -1.06 -4.66 0.79
CA ASP A 50 -1.03 -5.99 1.39
C ASP A 50 -2.05 -6.95 0.74
N SER A 51 -2.24 -8.13 1.32
CA SER A 51 -3.18 -9.12 0.80
C SER A 51 -4.66 -8.77 0.99
N ASP A 52 -4.98 -7.75 1.78
CA ASP A 52 -6.35 -7.47 2.20
C ASP A 52 -7.02 -6.46 1.25
N LEU A 53 -6.22 -5.65 0.54
CA LEU A 53 -6.69 -4.73 -0.49
C LEU A 53 -6.63 -5.37 -1.89
N HIS A 54 -7.73 -5.28 -2.64
CA HIS A 54 -7.77 -5.71 -4.04
C HIS A 54 -8.47 -4.66 -4.91
N MET A 55 -7.73 -4.08 -5.86
CA MET A 55 -8.32 -3.16 -6.86
C MET A 55 -9.03 -3.91 -7.99
N PHE A 56 -8.61 -5.15 -8.25
CA PHE A 56 -9.22 -6.07 -9.20
C PHE A 56 -9.00 -7.50 -8.71
N LYS A 57 -10.03 -8.35 -8.87
CA LYS A 57 -9.94 -9.77 -8.57
C LYS A 57 -10.78 -10.59 -9.54
N VAL A 58 -10.15 -11.59 -10.16
CA VAL A 58 -10.81 -12.46 -11.14
C VAL A 58 -11.97 -13.20 -10.49
N GLY A 59 -13.11 -13.22 -11.16
CA GLY A 59 -14.33 -13.88 -10.68
C GLY A 59 -15.20 -13.02 -9.77
N GLU A 60 -14.77 -11.80 -9.43
CA GLU A 60 -15.58 -10.83 -8.71
C GLU A 60 -16.09 -9.74 -9.68
N SER A 61 -17.27 -9.19 -9.39
CA SER A 61 -17.80 -8.05 -10.15
C SER A 61 -16.89 -6.83 -9.96
N ALA A 62 -16.74 -6.03 -11.01
CA ALA A 62 -16.04 -4.76 -10.92
C ALA A 62 -16.75 -3.82 -9.94
N THR A 63 -15.97 -3.06 -9.16
CA THR A 63 -16.51 -1.93 -8.41
C THR A 63 -16.82 -0.78 -9.39
N ALA A 64 -17.61 0.20 -8.94
CA ALA A 64 -17.94 1.36 -9.77
C ALA A 64 -16.69 2.15 -10.22
N GLU A 65 -15.68 2.24 -9.34
CA GLU A 65 -14.42 2.91 -9.62
C GLU A 65 -13.58 2.15 -10.65
N LEU A 66 -13.58 0.80 -10.58
CA LEU A 66 -12.89 -0.03 -11.56
C LEU A 66 -13.58 0.03 -12.93
N GLU A 67 -14.92 0.05 -12.96
CA GLU A 67 -15.69 0.21 -14.20
C GLU A 67 -15.41 1.58 -14.86
N ALA A 68 -15.41 2.66 -14.07
CA ALA A 68 -15.07 4.00 -14.57
C ALA A 68 -13.65 4.08 -15.16
N MET A 69 -12.67 3.42 -14.54
CA MET A 69 -11.32 3.29 -15.09
C MET A 69 -11.32 2.45 -16.38
N ALA A 70 -11.98 1.30 -16.38
CA ALA A 70 -11.95 0.35 -17.49
C ALA A 70 -12.63 0.87 -18.75
N GLU A 71 -13.76 1.57 -18.60
CA GLU A 71 -14.57 2.06 -19.72
C GLU A 71 -14.24 3.50 -20.11
N GLY A 72 -13.99 4.36 -19.11
CA GLY A 72 -13.79 5.80 -19.31
C GLY A 72 -12.38 6.31 -19.10
N GLY A 73 -11.49 5.49 -18.50
CA GLY A 73 -10.14 5.90 -18.15
C GLY A 73 -10.07 6.86 -16.94
N ASP A 74 -11.13 7.00 -16.15
CA ASP A 74 -11.13 7.82 -14.94
C ASP A 74 -10.56 7.03 -13.75
N ILE A 75 -9.38 7.45 -13.26
CA ILE A 75 -8.70 6.82 -12.12
C ILE A 75 -8.97 7.53 -10.78
N SER A 76 -9.77 8.60 -10.75
CA SER A 76 -9.96 9.43 -9.55
C SER A 76 -10.58 8.66 -8.38
N GLY A 77 -11.55 7.78 -8.68
CA GLY A 77 -12.16 6.88 -7.69
C GLY A 77 -11.14 5.91 -7.09
N LEU A 78 -10.40 5.20 -7.94
CA LEU A 78 -9.38 4.24 -7.48
C LEU A 78 -8.26 4.92 -6.71
N SER A 79 -7.79 6.09 -7.15
CA SER A 79 -6.77 6.87 -6.43
C SER A 79 -7.24 7.25 -5.02
N THR A 80 -8.53 7.58 -4.86
CA THR A 80 -9.11 7.87 -3.54
C THR A 80 -9.17 6.62 -2.66
N VAL A 81 -9.60 5.49 -3.21
CA VAL A 81 -9.67 4.21 -2.48
C VAL A 81 -8.28 3.76 -2.01
N ILE A 82 -7.29 3.80 -2.91
CA ILE A 82 -5.89 3.44 -2.60
C ILE A 82 -5.33 4.32 -1.50
N GLY A 83 -5.43 5.64 -1.65
CA GLY A 83 -4.89 6.58 -0.65
C GLY A 83 -5.55 6.42 0.72
N ASN A 84 -6.86 6.13 0.75
CA ASN A 84 -7.58 5.86 2.01
C ASN A 84 -7.17 4.53 2.66
N ALA A 85 -6.73 3.55 1.86
CA ALA A 85 -6.24 2.26 2.33
C ALA A 85 -4.75 2.30 2.74
N GLY A 86 -4.06 3.44 2.58
CA GLY A 86 -2.65 3.61 2.93
C GLY A 86 -1.67 3.11 1.86
N GLY A 87 -2.15 2.89 0.63
CA GLY A 87 -1.33 2.59 -0.54
C GLY A 87 -0.94 3.83 -1.34
#